data_AF-A0A847J912-F1
#
_entry.id   AF-A0A847J912-F1
#
_cell.length_a   1.000
_cell.length_b   1.000
_cell.length_c   1.000
_cell.angle_alpha   90.00
_cell.angle_beta   90.00
_cell.angle_gamma   90.00
#
_symmetry.space_group_name_H-M   'P 1'
#
loop_
_entity.id
_entity.type
_entity.pdbx_description
1 polymer ?
#
loop_
_entity_poly.entity_id
_entity_poly.type
_entity_poly.pdbx_seq_one_letter_code
_entity_poly.pdbx_strand_id
1 'polypeptide(L)'
;MKDPVDAYMNMLVPMVVETTNRGERAYDIYSRLLKERIIFITGPVEDFMATLVCAQLLFLEAENPNKEIAMYINSPGGSVTAGLAI
;
A
#
# COMPACT_ATOMS: atom_id res chain seq x y z
N MET A 1 15.01 23.57 0.70
CA MET A 1 15.51 22.62 1.71
C MET A 1 14.27 22.09 2.42
N LYS A 2 13.91 20.81 2.28
CA LYS A 2 12.76 20.23 3.00
C LYS A 2 13.14 20.12 4.47
N ASP A 3 12.29 20.61 5.35
CA ASP A 3 12.51 20.57 6.79
C ASP A 3 12.60 19.09 7.25
N PRO A 4 13.62 18.68 8.02
CA PRO A 4 13.71 17.33 8.55
C PRO A 4 12.50 16.95 9.43
N VAL A 5 11.79 17.92 10.02
CA VAL A 5 10.54 17.67 10.74
C VAL A 5 9.41 17.29 9.79
N ASP A 6 9.31 17.93 8.61
CA ASP A 6 8.35 17.55 7.57
C ASP A 6 8.63 16.14 7.03
N ALA A 7 9.90 15.74 6.92
CA ALA A 7 10.27 14.38 6.54
C ALA A 7 9.80 13.36 7.60
N TYR A 8 9.92 13.69 8.89
CA TYR A 8 9.50 12.82 9.99
C TYR A 8 7.97 12.78 10.16
N MET A 9 7.27 13.89 9.95
CA MET A 9 5.80 13.96 9.95
C MET A 9 5.18 13.23 8.76
N ASN A 10 5.87 13.18 7.61
CA ASN A 10 5.50 12.34 6.47
C ASN A 10 5.71 10.83 6.72
N MET A 11 6.44 10.43 7.77
CA MET A 11 6.62 9.02 8.14
C MET A 11 5.60 8.52 9.18
N LEU A 12 4.85 9.42 9.82
CA LEU A 12 3.77 9.05 10.73
C LEU A 12 2.53 8.68 9.91
N VAL A 13 2.38 7.39 9.63
CA VAL A 13 1.18 6.87 8.97
C VAL A 13 0.00 6.98 9.94
N PRO A 14 -1.09 7.68 9.57
CA PRO A 14 -2.27 7.79 10.44
C PRO A 14 -2.88 6.43 10.76
N MET A 15 -3.29 6.26 12.01
CA MET A 15 -4.00 5.08 12.49
C MET A 15 -5.51 5.33 12.48
N VAL A 16 -6.26 4.35 12.01
CA VAL A 16 -7.72 4.34 11.95
C VAL A 16 -8.24 3.21 12.84
N VAL A 17 -9.24 3.52 13.67
CA VAL A 17 -9.91 2.53 14.52
C VAL A 17 -11.20 2.08 13.85
N GLU A 18 -11.35 0.78 13.62
CA GLU A 18 -12.57 0.16 13.11
C GLU A 18 -13.32 -0.50 14.29
N THR A 19 -14.49 0.02 14.62
CA THR A 19 -15.37 -0.57 15.64
C THR A 19 -16.21 -1.67 15.01
N THR A 20 -16.07 -2.90 15.50
CA THR A 20 -16.89 -4.05 15.09
C THR A 20 -17.70 -4.55 16.28
N ASN A 21 -18.74 -5.36 16.03
CA ASN A 21 -19.53 -6.00 17.09
C ASN A 21 -18.69 -6.91 18.02
N ARG A 22 -17.44 -7.25 17.65
CA ARG A 22 -16.51 -8.05 18.44
C ARG A 22 -15.40 -7.22 19.13
N GLY A 23 -15.45 -5.89 19.01
CA GLY A 23 -14.48 -4.96 19.59
C GLY A 23 -13.86 -4.00 18.59
N GLU A 24 -12.92 -3.19 19.06
CA GLU A 24 -12.17 -2.22 18.27
C GLU A 24 -10.87 -2.81 17.74
N ARG A 25 -10.57 -2.57 16.46
CA ARG A 25 -9.28 -2.94 15.88
C ARG A 25 -8.65 -1.72 15.19
N ALA A 26 -7.41 -1.42 15.57
CA ALA A 26 -6.64 -0.34 14.97
C ALA A 26 -5.84 -0.85 13.77
N TYR A 27 -5.87 -0.10 12.67
CA TYR A 27 -5.08 -0.33 11.46
C TYR A 27 -4.40 0.97 11.07
N ASP A 28 -3.24 0.90 10.43
CA ASP A 28 -2.78 2.04 9.66
C ASP A 28 -3.69 2.27 8.44
N ILE A 29 -3.71 3.49 7.91
CA ILE A 29 -4.60 3.84 6.80
C ILE A 29 -4.38 2.95 5.56
N TYR A 30 -3.15 2.55 5.27
CA TYR A 30 -2.86 1.69 4.11
C TYR A 30 -3.36 0.27 4.32
N SER A 31 -3.17 -0.31 5.51
CA SER A 31 -3.76 -1.60 5.86
C SER A 31 -5.29 -1.58 5.77
N ARG A 32 -5.94 -0.48 6.20
CA ARG A 32 -7.39 -0.33 6.07
C ARG A 32 -7.83 -0.28 4.61
N LEU A 33 -7.08 0.39 3.75
CA LEU A 33 -7.37 0.50 2.30
C LEU A 33 -7.07 -0.81 1.56
N LEU A 34 -6.04 -1.56 1.96
CA LEU A 34 -5.74 -2.88 1.40
C LEU A 34 -6.90 -3.86 1.63
N LYS A 35 -7.57 -3.77 2.79
CA LYS A 35 -8.82 -4.54 3.07
C LYS A 35 -9.96 -4.19 2.10
N GLU A 36 -9.99 -2.97 1.56
CA GLU A 36 -10.89 -2.57 0.46
C GLU A 36 -10.33 -2.90 -0.94
N ARG A 37 -9.22 -3.63 -1.01
CA ARG A 37 -8.52 -4.05 -2.25
C ARG A 37 -7.92 -2.88 -3.02
N ILE A 38 -7.39 -1.90 -2.30
CA ILE A 38 -6.72 -0.74 -2.86
C ILE A 38 -5.21 -0.85 -2.60
N ILE A 39 -4.42 -0.86 -3.67
CA ILE A 39 -2.96 -0.88 -3.64
C ILE A 39 -2.42 0.48 -4.11
N PHE A 40 -1.40 0.99 -3.43
CA PHE A 40 -0.72 2.24 -3.78
C PHE A 40 0.70 1.96 -4.27
N ILE A 41 1.03 2.51 -5.43
CA ILE A 41 2.40 2.54 -5.97
C ILE A 41 2.84 4.00 -5.94
N THR A 42 3.69 4.35 -4.98
CA THR A 42 4.11 5.74 -4.76
C THR A 42 5.63 5.84 -4.67
N GLY A 43 6.22 6.77 -5.41
CA GLY A 43 7.67 6.93 -5.49
C GLY A 43 8.35 5.97 -6.50
N PRO A 44 9.69 5.91 -6.52
CA PRO A 44 10.45 5.17 -7.52
C PRO A 44 10.18 3.66 -7.49
N VAL A 45 10.05 3.04 -8.66
CA VAL A 45 9.90 1.58 -8.75
C VAL A 45 11.27 0.91 -8.59
N GLU A 46 11.44 0.21 -7.48
CA GLU A 46 12.62 -0.58 -7.15
C GLU A 46 12.21 -2.00 -6.73
N ASP A 47 13.18 -2.92 -6.68
CA ASP A 47 12.92 -4.35 -6.45
C ASP A 47 12.17 -4.61 -5.13
N PHE A 48 12.45 -3.84 -4.08
CA PHE A 48 11.74 -3.96 -2.80
C PHE A 48 10.28 -3.52 -2.91
N MET A 49 10.01 -2.39 -3.56
CA MET A 49 8.64 -1.92 -3.81
C MET A 49 7.86 -2.94 -4.66
N ALA A 50 8.46 -3.43 -5.74
CA ALA A 50 7.84 -4.43 -6.59
C ALA A 50 7.49 -5.70 -5.81
N THR A 51 8.42 -6.20 -4.98
CA THR A 51 8.19 -7.36 -4.12
C THR A 51 6.99 -7.17 -3.19
N LEU A 52 6.83 -5.98 -2.59
CA LEU A 52 5.69 -5.67 -1.73
C LEU A 52 4.37 -5.63 -2.51
N VAL A 53 4.36 -5.03 -3.70
CA VAL A 53 3.16 -4.96 -4.55
C VAL A 53 2.75 -6.35 -5.01
N CYS A 54 3.68 -7.20 -5.45
CA CYS A 54 3.39 -8.59 -5.82
C CYS A 54 2.80 -9.37 -4.64
N ALA A 55 3.35 -9.21 -3.43
CA ALA A 55 2.81 -9.84 -2.22
C ALA A 55 1.37 -9.39 -1.92
N GLN A 56 1.06 -8.10 -2.09
CA GLN A 56 -0.29 -7.56 -1.92
C GLN A 56 -1.26 -8.10 -2.98
N LEU A 57 -0.85 -8.17 -4.25
CA LEU A 57 -1.66 -8.73 -5.34
C LEU A 57 -2.01 -10.20 -5.07
N LEU A 58 -1.01 -11.02 -4.71
CA LEU A 58 -1.22 -12.43 -4.39
C LEU A 58 -2.11 -12.63 -3.15
N PHE A 59 -1.95 -11.77 -2.13
CA PHE A 59 -2.81 -11.79 -0.95
C PHE A 59 -4.28 -11.51 -1.31
N LEU A 60 -4.54 -10.48 -2.12
CA LEU A 60 -5.89 -10.11 -2.53
C LEU A 60 -6.52 -11.14 -3.47
N GLU A 61 -5.73 -11.73 -4.37
CA GLU A 61 -6.16 -12.83 -5.24
C GLU A 61 -6.59 -14.04 -4.42
N ALA A 62 -5.80 -14.42 -3.40
CA ALA A 62 -6.11 -15.53 -2.51
C ALA A 62 -7.38 -15.29 -1.67
N GLU A 63 -7.66 -14.04 -1.26
CA GLU A 63 -8.89 -13.72 -0.53
C GLU A 63 -10.14 -13.80 -1.40
N ASN A 64 -10.09 -13.25 -2.62
CA ASN A 64 -11.21 -13.32 -3.56
C ASN A 64 -10.73 -13.05 -4.99
N PRO A 65 -10.58 -14.09 -5.83
CA PRO A 65 -10.05 -13.93 -7.19
C PRO A 65 -11.06 -13.28 -8.16
N ASN A 66 -12.34 -13.23 -7.79
CA ASN A 66 -13.39 -12.65 -8.64
C ASN A 66 -13.63 -11.16 -8.38
N LYS A 67 -13.00 -10.59 -7.34
CA LYS A 67 -13.21 -9.19 -6.97
C LYS A 67 -12.07 -8.33 -7.49
N GLU A 68 -12.43 -7.20 -8.09
CA GLU A 68 -11.46 -6.26 -8.66
C GLU A 68 -10.46 -5.73 -7.61
N ILE A 69 -9.27 -5.36 -8.09
CA ILE A 69 -8.21 -4.71 -7.31
C ILE A 69 -8.00 -3.33 -7.93
N ALA A 70 -8.07 -2.28 -7.10
CA ALA A 70 -7.82 -0.92 -7.54
C ALA A 70 -6.35 -0.54 -7.28
N MET A 71 -5.63 -0.13 -8.32
CA MET A 71 -4.25 0.36 -8.21
C MET A 71 -4.19 1.88 -8.42
N TYR A 72 -3.64 2.58 -7.43
CA TYR A 72 -3.38 4.02 -7.50
C TYR A 72 -1.89 4.26 -7.69
N ILE A 73 -1.52 4.83 -8.83
CA ILE A 73 -0.14 4.97 -9.26
C ILE A 73 0.27 6.45 -9.25
N ASN A 74 1.24 6.78 -8.42
CA ASN A 74 1.94 8.05 -8.39
C ASN A 74 3.45 7.79 -8.33
N SER A 75 4.00 7.34 -9.45
CA SER A 75 5.39 6.92 -9.56
C SER A 75 6.08 7.62 -10.75
N PRO A 76 7.33 8.08 -10.59
CA PRO A 76 8.15 8.52 -11.72
C PRO A 76 8.67 7.36 -12.59
N GLY A 77 8.28 6.11 -12.29
CA GLY A 77 8.88 4.90 -12.86
C GLY A 77 10.14 4.48 -12.09
N GLY A 78 10.99 3.67 -12.71
CA GLY A 78 12.21 3.17 -12.08
C GLY A 78 12.82 1.99 -12.84
N SER A 79 13.21 0.96 -12.10
CA SER A 79 13.76 -0.27 -12.65
C SER A 79 12.75 -0.99 -13.56
N VAL A 80 13.15 -1.25 -14.81
CA VAL A 80 12.30 -1.95 -15.78
C VAL A 80 12.00 -3.37 -15.32
N THR A 81 12.99 -4.07 -14.77
CA THR A 81 12.80 -5.45 -14.30
C THR A 81 11.86 -5.51 -13.09
N ALA A 82 11.95 -4.53 -12.18
CA ALA A 82 11.02 -4.40 -11.06
C ALA A 82 9.61 -4.09 -11.55
N GLY A 83 9.47 -3.18 -12.52
CA GLY A 83 8.18 -2.84 -13.11
C GLY A 83 7.52 -3.99 -13.87
N LEU A 84 8.29 -4.89 -14.47
CA LEU A 84 7.78 -6.10 -15.13
C LEU A 84 7.36 -7.21 -14.15
N ALA A 85 7.79 -7.13 -12.89
CA ALA A 85 7.40 -8.10 -11.86
C ALA A 85 6.01 -7.78 -11.27
N ILE A 86 5.62 -6.50 -11.26
CA ILE A 86 4.32 -5.99 -10.81
C ILE A 86 3.24 -6.34 -11.84
#